data_AF-A0A4Q2QP19-F1
#
_entry.id   AF-A0A4Q2QP19-F1
#
_cell.length_a   1.000
_cell.length_b   1.000
_cell.length_c   1.000
_cell.angle_alpha   90.00
_cell.angle_beta   90.00
_cell.angle_gamma   90.00
#
_symmetry.space_group_name_H-M   'P 1'
#
loop_
_entity.id
_entity.type
_entity.pdbx_description
1 polymer ?
#
loop_
_entity_poly.entity_id
_entity_poly.type
_entity_poly.pdbx_seq_one_letter_code
_entity_poly.pdbx_strand_id
1 'polypeptide(L)'
;DWKYSNAPIVKGAFNWDLLPRVSVGASGWTTLAGRGGNMVDRDWLDTSNPGTWTDESKHPNTRLNFANEFDLNIKGWLLNQPDYQLGLMAGYQENRYSFTAKGGSYIYSSEGGFRDETGSFPDGERAIGYKQHFKMPYIG
;
A
#
# COMPACT_ATOMS: atom_id res chain seq x y z
N ASP A 1 9.39 2.20 5.87
CA ASP A 1 8.63 0.97 5.53
C ASP A 1 7.32 0.85 6.29
N TRP A 2 6.19 0.74 5.58
CA TRP A 2 4.86 0.46 6.15
C TRP A 2 4.40 -0.94 5.76
N LYS A 3 4.02 -1.78 6.72
CA LYS A 3 3.60 -3.17 6.48
C LYS A 3 2.35 -3.52 7.29
N TYR A 4 1.50 -4.38 6.73
CA TYR A 4 0.33 -4.93 7.41
C TYR A 4 0.02 -6.33 6.86
N SER A 5 -0.77 -7.13 7.58
CA SER A 5 -1.16 -8.47 7.13
C SER A 5 -2.61 -8.80 7.49
N ASN A 6 -3.26 -9.61 6.64
CA ASN A 6 -4.59 -10.18 6.86
C ASN A 6 -5.65 -9.11 7.21
N ALA A 7 -5.65 -7.96 6.52
CA ALA A 7 -6.72 -6.98 6.64
C ALA A 7 -7.98 -7.53 5.93
N PRO A 8 -9.12 -7.65 6.63
CA PRO A 8 -10.34 -8.16 6.00
C PRO A 8 -10.85 -7.16 4.96
N ILE A 9 -11.20 -7.65 3.77
CA ILE A 9 -11.76 -6.85 2.68
C ILE A 9 -13.08 -7.42 2.20
N VAL A 10 -13.91 -6.56 1.63
CA VAL A 10 -15.00 -6.95 0.72
C VAL A 10 -14.61 -6.56 -0.69
N LYS A 11 -14.85 -7.46 -1.65
CA LYS A 11 -14.54 -7.26 -3.07
C LYS A 11 -15.77 -7.56 -3.92
N GLY A 12 -16.00 -6.73 -4.92
CA GLY A 12 -17.08 -6.88 -5.88
C GLY A 12 -16.59 -6.61 -7.30
N ALA A 13 -17.27 -7.22 -8.27
CA ALA A 13 -17.05 -6.97 -9.68
C ALA A 13 -18.36 -7.08 -10.44
N PHE A 14 -18.52 -6.22 -11.44
CA PHE A 14 -19.58 -6.23 -12.42
C PHE A 14 -18.94 -6.33 -13.80
N ASN A 15 -19.37 -7.30 -14.60
CA ASN A 15 -18.93 -7.45 -15.97
C ASN A 15 -20.17 -7.44 -16.87
N TRP A 16 -20.10 -6.70 -17.97
CA TRP A 16 -21.16 -6.64 -18.95
C TRP A 16 -20.61 -6.87 -20.35
N ASP A 17 -21.06 -7.96 -20.97
CA ASP A 17 -20.81 -8.27 -22.37
C ASP A 17 -21.72 -7.41 -23.26
N LEU A 18 -21.18 -6.28 -23.73
CA LEU A 18 -21.92 -5.36 -24.59
C LEU A 18 -22.10 -5.93 -26.00
N LEU A 19 -21.04 -6.57 -26.52
CA LEU A 19 -20.99 -7.19 -27.84
C LEU A 19 -20.21 -8.51 -27.74
N PRO A 20 -20.36 -9.44 -28.70
CA PRO A 20 -19.60 -10.70 -28.71
C PRO A 20 -18.07 -10.53 -28.65
N ARG A 21 -17.54 -9.36 -29.02
CA ARG A 21 -16.10 -9.05 -28.98
C ARG A 21 -15.71 -7.98 -27.96
N VAL A 22 -16.66 -7.40 -27.23
CA VAL A 22 -16.41 -6.28 -26.32
C VAL A 22 -17.18 -6.44 -25.02
N SER A 23 -16.45 -6.41 -23.92
CA SER A 23 -17.03 -6.38 -22.57
C SER A 23 -16.50 -5.19 -21.79
N VAL A 24 -17.29 -4.69 -20.85
CA VAL A 24 -16.86 -3.66 -19.89
C VAL A 24 -16.90 -4.23 -18.48
N GLY A 25 -15.94 -3.82 -17.67
CA GLY A 25 -15.77 -4.26 -16.28
C GLY A 25 -15.70 -3.07 -15.34
N ALA A 26 -16.37 -3.20 -14.21
CA ALA A 26 -16.16 -2.37 -13.04
C ALA A 26 -15.89 -3.26 -11.85
N SER A 27 -14.80 -3.04 -11.13
CA SER A 27 -14.48 -3.81 -9.93
C SER A 27 -13.93 -2.91 -8.83
N GLY A 28 -13.91 -3.43 -7.62
CA GLY A 28 -13.34 -2.71 -6.50
C GLY A 28 -13.38 -3.53 -5.22
N TRP A 29 -12.60 -3.06 -4.26
CA TRP A 29 -12.57 -3.63 -2.93
C TRP A 29 -12.30 -2.56 -1.89
N THR A 30 -12.67 -2.84 -0.65
CA THR A 30 -12.35 -1.98 0.48
C THR A 30 -12.16 -2.80 1.75
N THR A 31 -11.28 -2.34 2.63
CA THR A 31 -11.13 -2.88 3.98
C THR A 31 -12.42 -2.72 4.78
N LEU A 32 -12.88 -3.80 5.40
CA LEU A 32 -14.06 -3.79 6.28
C LEU A 32 -13.78 -3.09 7.62
N ALA A 33 -12.53 -3.14 8.08
CA ALA A 33 -12.07 -2.48 9.28
C ALA A 33 -10.57 -2.19 9.19
N GLY A 34 -10.10 -1.21 9.96
CA GLY A 34 -8.68 -0.95 10.10
C GLY A 34 -7.95 -2.13 10.75
N ARG A 35 -6.67 -2.33 10.40
CA ARG A 35 -5.86 -3.50 10.79
C ARG A 35 -4.54 -3.07 11.41
N GLY A 36 -4.04 -3.84 12.39
CA GLY A 36 -2.69 -3.65 12.91
C GLY A 36 -1.62 -3.86 11.83
N GLY A 37 -0.52 -3.15 11.96
CA GLY A 37 0.62 -3.20 11.07
C GLY A 37 1.90 -2.84 11.81
N ASN A 38 2.94 -2.55 11.05
CA ASN A 38 4.23 -2.13 11.57
C ASN A 38 4.80 -1.02 10.68
N MET A 39 5.54 -0.09 11.28
CA MET A 39 6.30 0.90 10.54
C MET A 39 7.74 0.94 11.06
N VAL A 40 8.70 0.98 10.13
CA VAL A 40 10.12 1.20 10.43
C VAL A 40 10.58 2.39 9.60
N ASP A 41 11.14 3.40 10.24
CA ASP A 41 11.76 4.55 9.58
C ASP A 41 13.28 4.44 9.67
N ARG A 42 13.98 4.85 8.61
CA ARG A 42 15.45 4.81 8.57
C ARG A 42 15.99 6.00 7.79
N ASP A 43 17.01 6.63 8.34
CA ASP A 43 17.73 7.73 7.70
C ASP A 43 19.20 7.35 7.43
N TRP A 44 19.76 7.95 6.39
CA TRP A 44 21.16 7.82 5.99
C TRP A 44 21.78 9.22 5.94
N LEU A 45 22.07 9.76 7.13
CA LEU A 45 22.60 11.12 7.27
C LEU A 45 24.10 11.20 6.94
N ASP A 46 24.83 10.09 7.09
CA ASP A 46 26.23 10.00 6.71
C ASP A 46 26.40 9.81 5.20
N THR A 47 26.65 10.93 4.52
CA THR A 47 26.91 10.95 3.07
C THR A 47 28.21 10.25 2.65
N SER A 48 29.14 10.01 3.59
CA SER A 48 30.37 9.27 3.32
C SER A 48 30.16 7.74 3.31
N ASN A 49 29.11 7.25 3.98
CA ASN A 49 28.72 5.84 4.02
C ASN A 49 27.23 5.63 3.69
N PRO A 50 26.77 6.01 2.49
CA PRO A 50 25.34 6.04 2.14
C PRO A 50 24.66 4.66 2.07
N GLY A 51 25.40 3.56 2.22
CA GLY A 51 24.85 2.20 2.34
C GLY A 51 24.42 1.82 3.76
N THR A 52 24.84 2.58 4.77
CA THR A 52 24.65 2.25 6.19
C THR A 52 23.74 3.29 6.84
N TRP A 53 22.58 2.87 7.33
CA TRP A 53 21.65 3.78 8.00
C TRP A 53 22.27 4.31 9.30
N THR A 54 22.03 5.58 9.61
CA THR A 54 22.50 6.25 10.83
C THR A 54 21.45 6.22 11.92
N ASP A 55 20.17 6.33 11.53
CA ASP A 55 19.04 6.46 12.43
C ASP A 55 17.95 5.44 12.06
N GLU A 56 17.35 4.79 13.05
CA GLU A 56 16.23 3.87 12.87
C GLU A 56 15.18 4.08 13.96
N SER A 57 13.92 4.24 13.58
CA SER A 57 12.79 4.20 14.50
C SER A 57 11.81 3.07 14.14
N LYS A 58 11.24 2.45 15.17
CA LYS A 58 10.33 1.29 15.04
C LYS A 58 9.02 1.59 15.75
N HIS A 59 7.92 1.42 15.03
CA HIS A 59 6.58 1.72 15.49
C HIS A 59 5.68 0.48 15.34
N PRO A 60 5.76 -0.50 16.26
CA PRO A 60 4.92 -1.70 16.23
C PRO A 60 3.44 -1.38 16.46
N ASN A 61 3.12 -0.26 17.14
CA ASN A 61 1.77 0.26 17.25
C ASN A 61 1.40 1.10 16.01
N THR A 62 1.43 0.45 14.85
CA THR A 62 0.99 1.03 13.58
C THR A 62 -0.33 0.42 13.17
N ARG A 63 -1.20 1.21 12.55
CA ARG A 63 -2.50 0.77 12.05
C ARG A 63 -2.68 1.19 10.60
N LEU A 64 -3.11 0.25 9.76
CA LEU A 64 -3.81 0.54 8.51
C LEU A 64 -5.21 1.06 8.88
N ASN A 65 -5.47 2.33 8.61
CA ASN A 65 -6.76 2.96 8.87
C ASN A 65 -7.81 2.45 7.88
N PHE A 66 -7.46 2.47 6.59
CA PHE A 66 -8.26 1.92 5.50
C PHE A 66 -7.36 1.66 4.29
N ALA A 67 -7.82 0.75 3.43
CA ALA A 67 -7.35 0.63 2.06
C ALA A 67 -8.52 0.33 1.12
N ASN A 68 -8.47 0.83 -0.10
CA ASN A 68 -9.50 0.57 -1.09
C ASN A 68 -8.98 0.73 -2.52
N GLU A 69 -9.72 0.12 -3.44
CA GLU A 69 -9.46 0.14 -4.87
C GLU A 69 -10.78 0.27 -5.63
N PHE A 70 -10.72 0.96 -6.77
CA PHE A 70 -11.66 0.73 -7.85
C PHE A 70 -10.90 0.59 -9.17
N ASP A 71 -11.49 -0.17 -10.10
CA ASP A 71 -10.98 -0.43 -11.44
C ASP A 71 -12.13 -0.38 -12.45
N LEU A 72 -11.92 0.33 -13.55
CA LEU A 72 -12.80 0.38 -14.70
C LEU A 72 -12.02 -0.07 -15.93
N ASN A 73 -12.53 -1.07 -16.64
CA ASN A 73 -11.83 -1.65 -17.78
C ASN A 73 -12.75 -1.98 -18.95
N ILE A 74 -12.13 -2.08 -20.12
CA ILE A 74 -12.73 -2.56 -21.36
C ILE A 74 -11.90 -3.75 -21.84
N LYS A 75 -12.59 -4.82 -22.25
CA LYS A 75 -11.99 -6.05 -22.77
C LYS A 75 -12.37 -6.21 -24.23
N GLY A 76 -11.37 -6.41 -25.09
CA GLY A 76 -11.53 -6.78 -26.49
C GLY A 76 -11.16 -8.24 -26.70
N TRP A 77 -12.13 -9.09 -27.04
CA TRP A 77 -11.90 -10.53 -27.20
C TRP A 77 -11.29 -10.87 -28.57
N LEU A 78 -10.10 -11.46 -28.56
CA LEU A 78 -9.48 -12.11 -29.73
C LEU A 78 -10.14 -13.46 -29.99
N LEU A 79 -10.42 -14.20 -28.91
CA LEU A 79 -11.15 -15.46 -28.90
C LEU A 79 -12.25 -15.36 -27.85
N ASN A 80 -13.49 -15.69 -28.21
CA ASN A 80 -14.61 -15.73 -27.29
C ASN A 80 -15.46 -16.97 -27.57
N GLN A 81 -15.04 -18.12 -27.04
CA GLN A 81 -15.75 -19.40 -27.15
C GLN A 81 -16.32 -19.80 -25.77
N PRO A 82 -17.30 -20.69 -25.71
CA PRO A 82 -17.92 -21.12 -24.46
C PRO A 82 -16.92 -21.67 -23.42
N ASP A 83 -15.91 -22.40 -23.89
CA ASP A 83 -14.94 -23.10 -23.01
C ASP A 83 -13.61 -22.34 -22.84
N TYR A 84 -13.35 -21.33 -23.67
CA TYR A 84 -12.12 -20.54 -23.60
C TYR A 84 -12.29 -19.14 -24.17
N GLN A 85 -11.64 -18.18 -23.51
CA GLN A 85 -11.64 -16.79 -23.91
C GLN A 85 -10.21 -16.24 -23.83
N LEU A 86 -9.84 -15.42 -24.80
CA LEU A 86 -8.60 -14.68 -24.84
C LEU A 86 -8.92 -13.26 -25.27
N GLY A 87 -8.54 -12.28 -24.47
CA GLY A 87 -8.83 -10.87 -24.73
C GLY A 87 -7.69 -9.97 -24.30
N LEU A 88 -7.66 -8.79 -24.91
CA LEU A 88 -6.86 -7.67 -24.45
C LEU A 88 -7.70 -6.79 -23.54
N MET A 89 -7.06 -6.13 -22.60
CA MET A 89 -7.68 -5.21 -21.65
C MET A 89 -7.00 -3.84 -21.71
N ALA A 90 -7.79 -2.80 -21.56
CA ALA A 90 -7.31 -1.48 -21.18
C ALA A 90 -8.20 -0.94 -20.08
N GLY A 91 -7.62 -0.26 -19.10
CA GLY A 91 -8.36 0.19 -17.95
C GLY A 91 -7.70 1.30 -17.16
N TYR A 92 -8.40 1.72 -16.12
CA TYR A 92 -7.94 2.70 -15.16
C TYR A 92 -8.27 2.23 -13.75
N GLN A 93 -7.24 2.12 -12.92
CA GLN A 93 -7.34 1.69 -11.54
C GLN A 93 -6.85 2.79 -10.59
N GLU A 94 -7.52 2.95 -9.46
CA GLU A 94 -7.01 3.75 -8.35
C GLU A 94 -6.97 2.98 -7.04
N ASN A 95 -5.83 3.06 -6.34
CA ASN A 95 -5.65 2.48 -5.01
C ASN A 95 -5.38 3.58 -3.98
N ARG A 96 -5.98 3.46 -2.80
CA ARG A 96 -5.75 4.36 -1.66
C ARG A 96 -5.37 3.56 -0.44
N TYR A 97 -4.38 4.06 0.30
CA TYR A 97 -3.94 3.50 1.58
C TYR A 97 -3.80 4.62 2.60
N SER A 98 -4.15 4.34 3.86
CA SER A 98 -3.90 5.26 4.96
C SER A 98 -3.39 4.52 6.19
N PHE A 99 -2.33 5.04 6.78
CA PHE A 99 -1.69 4.49 7.98
C PHE A 99 -1.53 5.53 9.08
N THR A 100 -1.37 5.05 10.30
CA THR A 100 -0.96 5.84 11.45
C THR A 100 -0.05 5.02 12.35
N ALA A 101 1.14 5.55 12.62
CA ALA A 101 2.11 5.02 13.57
C ALA A 101 2.01 5.79 14.89
N LYS A 102 2.15 5.07 16.01
CA LYS A 102 2.10 5.63 17.37
C LYS A 102 3.21 5.05 18.23
N GLY A 103 3.67 5.83 19.23
CA GLY A 103 4.72 5.45 20.17
C GLY A 103 5.95 4.87 19.47
N GLY A 104 6.61 3.88 20.07
CA GLY A 104 7.71 3.15 19.46
C GLY A 104 9.07 3.41 20.11
N SER A 105 10.13 2.93 19.47
CA SER A 105 11.51 3.06 19.95
C SER A 105 12.42 3.58 18.85
N TYR A 106 13.55 4.18 19.21
CA TYR A 106 14.56 4.66 18.26
C TYR A 106 15.98 4.30 18.66
N ILE A 107 16.84 4.22 17.64
CA ILE A 107 18.29 4.12 17.72
C ILE A 107 18.86 5.12 16.72
N TYR A 108 19.44 6.21 17.21
CA TYR A 108 19.93 7.37 16.46
C TYR A 108 21.41 7.59 16.68
N SER A 109 22.02 8.41 15.82
CA SER A 109 23.44 8.77 15.91
C SER A 109 23.61 10.21 16.39
N SER A 110 24.37 10.44 17.45
CA SER A 110 24.74 11.80 17.89
C SER A 110 25.78 12.43 16.95
N GLU A 111 26.08 13.72 17.14
CA GLU A 111 27.22 14.35 16.46
C GLU A 111 28.53 13.65 16.83
N GLY A 112 29.22 13.08 15.83
CA GLY A 112 30.45 12.30 16.01
C GLY A 112 30.24 10.89 16.60
N GLY A 113 29.00 10.51 16.91
CA GLY A 113 28.59 9.20 17.38
C GLY A 113 28.04 8.31 16.25
N PHE A 114 27.79 7.04 16.56
CA PHE A 114 27.12 6.13 15.63
C PHE A 114 26.21 5.16 16.37
N ARG A 115 24.90 5.35 16.22
CA ARG A 115 23.83 4.54 16.83
C ARG A 115 23.92 4.44 18.36
N ASP A 116 24.34 5.53 18.98
CA ASP A 116 24.61 5.65 20.40
C ASP A 116 23.48 6.30 21.19
N GLU A 117 22.51 6.91 20.51
CA GLU A 117 21.32 7.48 21.14
C GLU A 117 20.13 6.52 21.02
N THR A 118 19.76 5.88 22.13
CA THR A 118 18.62 4.96 22.17
C THR A 118 17.53 5.46 23.09
N GLY A 119 16.27 5.24 22.70
CA GLY A 119 15.14 5.67 23.51
C GLY A 119 13.79 5.18 23.01
N SER A 120 12.76 5.74 23.61
CA SER A 120 11.36 5.39 23.35
C SER A 120 10.50 6.65 23.22
N PHE A 121 9.54 6.60 22.31
CA PHE A 121 8.50 7.61 22.21
C PHE A 121 7.38 7.33 23.21
N PRO A 122 6.68 8.35 23.73
CA PRO A 122 5.55 8.16 24.61
C PRO A 122 4.49 7.23 24.01
N ASP A 123 4.01 6.29 24.83
CA ASP A 123 3.06 5.29 24.38
C ASP A 123 1.74 5.92 23.91
N GLY A 124 1.28 5.48 22.73
CA GLY A 124 0.00 5.91 22.16
C GLY A 124 0.00 7.32 21.56
N GLU A 125 1.07 8.10 21.74
CA GLU A 125 1.24 9.39 21.07
C GLU A 125 1.38 9.16 19.56
N ARG A 126 0.69 9.99 18.79
CA ARG A 126 0.70 9.88 17.33
C ARG A 126 2.05 10.37 16.81
N ALA A 127 2.80 9.47 16.19
CA ALA A 127 4.06 9.79 15.54
C ALA A 127 3.81 10.25 14.10
N ILE A 128 3.52 9.31 13.18
CA ILE A 128 3.46 9.60 11.74
C ILE A 128 2.12 9.16 11.14
N GLY A 129 1.51 10.01 10.33
CA GLY A 129 0.37 9.65 9.48
C GLY A 129 0.80 9.62 8.02
N TYR A 130 0.41 8.58 7.28
CA TYR A 130 0.81 8.42 5.89
C TYR A 130 -0.38 8.05 5.01
N LYS A 131 -0.45 8.63 3.80
CA LYS A 131 -1.47 8.34 2.80
C LYS A 131 -0.81 8.14 1.44
N GLN A 132 -1.28 7.13 0.71
CA GLN A 132 -0.87 6.88 -0.67
C GLN A 132 -2.09 6.88 -1.57
N HIS A 133 -1.91 7.40 -2.78
CA HIS A 133 -2.92 7.36 -3.84
C HIS A 133 -2.23 7.03 -5.15
N PHE A 134 -2.49 5.82 -5.66
CA PHE A 134 -1.98 5.36 -6.94
C PHE A 134 -3.08 5.52 -7.99
N LYS A 135 -2.72 6.07 -9.14
CA LYS A 135 -3.59 6.27 -10.30
C LYS A 135 -2.92 5.61 -11.50
N MET A 136 -3.58 4.63 -12.09
CA MET A 136 -2.91 3.66 -12.96
C MET A 136 -3.77 3.41 -14.21
N PRO A 137 -3.56 4.16 -15.30
CA PRO A 137 -3.96 3.67 -16.61
C PRO A 137 -3.10 2.44 -16.95
N TYR A 138 -3.72 1.39 -17.49
CA TYR A 138 -3.01 0.15 -17.80
C TYR A 138 -3.56 -0.53 -19.06
N ILE A 139 -2.76 -1.48 -19.55
CA ILE A 139 -3.11 -2.46 -20.58
C ILE A 139 -2.79 -3.87 -20.06
N GLY A 140 -3.48 -4.89 -20.56
CA GLY A 140 -3.29 -6.30 -20.16
C GLY A 140 -4.01 -7.30 -21.05
#